data_AF-A0A6M0F6I7-F1
#
_entry.id   AF-A0A6M0F6I7-F1
#
_cell.length_a   1.000
_cell.length_b   1.000
_cell.length_c   1.000
_cell.angle_alpha   90.00
_cell.angle_beta   90.00
_cell.angle_gamma   90.00
#
_symmetry.space_group_name_H-M   'P 1'
#
loop_
_entity.id
_entity.type
_entity.pdbx_description
1 polymer ?
#
loop_
_entity_poly.entity_id
_entity_poly.type
_entity_poly.pdbx_seq_one_letter_code
_entity_poly.pdbx_strand_id
1 'polypeptide(L)'
;RYLWSLLLVGVMVFGAGIVARPDAIALSSRIGLPPFTSHFPATPTIALLDQHQEAPGQILYKSFVTLKDQKQRLWQAIAFNQTLPDGRHNFQLRFVGFPGTVSVDRTQPLQIKTALGQSFTVLDTSDQIFKGATAEPNVAQYNLLDLLGQVSSVIPLRLRLPLAAGQEARFLVSPNTLQEWQSVRNHG
;
A
#
# COMPACT_ATOMS: atom_id res chain seq x y z
N ARG A 1 21.38 -19.42 1.20
CA ARG A 1 20.18 -20.11 0.67
C ARG A 1 19.09 -19.97 1.74
N TYR A 2 18.19 -18.99 1.60
CA TYR A 2 17.09 -18.82 2.54
C TYR A 2 15.81 -18.65 1.73
N LEU A 3 14.97 -19.69 1.76
CA LEU A 3 13.57 -19.64 1.34
C LEU A 3 12.80 -18.85 2.41
N TRP A 4 11.99 -17.88 2.00
CA TRP A 4 10.97 -17.31 2.87
C TRP A 4 9.60 -17.70 2.37
N SER A 5 8.90 -18.40 3.26
CA SER A 5 7.56 -18.94 3.13
C SER A 5 6.52 -17.83 2.97
N LEU A 6 5.54 -18.09 2.09
CA LEU A 6 4.27 -17.36 1.99
C LEU A 6 3.49 -17.50 3.31
N LEU A 7 3.24 -16.39 3.99
CA LEU A 7 2.24 -16.32 5.06
C LEU A 7 0.94 -15.76 4.47
N LEU A 8 -0.02 -16.68 4.27
CA LEU A 8 -1.43 -16.39 4.08
C LEU A 8 -1.98 -15.75 5.36
N VAL A 9 -2.50 -14.53 5.27
CA VAL A 9 -3.32 -13.95 6.34
C VAL A 9 -4.75 -14.41 6.12
N GLY A 10 -5.20 -15.33 6.99
CA GLY A 10 -6.55 -15.87 7.02
C GLY A 10 -7.57 -14.82 7.47
N VAL A 11 -8.64 -14.68 6.70
CA VAL A 11 -9.85 -13.95 7.08
C VAL A 11 -10.66 -14.84 8.02
N MET A 12 -10.71 -14.48 9.30
CA MET A 12 -11.53 -15.16 10.30
C MET A 12 -12.95 -14.57 10.27
N VAL A 13 -13.90 -15.33 9.73
CA VAL A 13 -15.34 -15.02 9.77
C VAL A 13 -15.90 -15.59 11.07
N PHE A 14 -16.32 -14.73 11.99
CA PHE A 14 -17.12 -15.16 13.14
C PHE A 14 -18.61 -15.13 12.78
N GLY A 15 -19.19 -16.32 12.63
CA GLY A 15 -20.63 -16.53 12.69
C GLY A 15 -21.08 -16.67 14.14
N ALA A 16 -22.15 -15.98 14.50
CA ALA A 16 -22.92 -16.29 15.70
C ALA A 16 -24.41 -16.18 15.33
N GLY A 17 -25.03 -17.33 15.08
CA GLY A 17 -26.48 -17.45 15.02
C GLY A 17 -27.05 -17.47 16.44
N ILE A 18 -28.20 -16.82 16.63
CA ILE A 18 -29.05 -17.06 17.79
C ILE A 18 -30.45 -17.39 17.28
N VAL A 19 -30.86 -18.63 17.56
CA VAL A 19 -32.21 -19.18 17.39
C VAL A 19 -33.14 -18.46 18.37
N ALA A 20 -34.21 -17.87 17.86
CA ALA A 20 -35.30 -17.34 18.66
C ALA A 20 -36.33 -18.44 18.97
N ARG A 21 -36.75 -18.57 20.23
CA ARG A 21 -38.06 -19.11 20.60
C ARG A 21 -38.76 -18.11 21.53
N PRO A 22 -40.09 -17.95 21.40
CA PRO A 22 -40.84 -16.89 22.07
C PRO A 22 -41.35 -17.35 23.44
N ASP A 23 -41.72 -16.34 24.24
CA ASP A 23 -42.79 -16.33 25.25
C ASP A 23 -42.33 -15.62 26.52
N ALA A 24 -42.77 -14.36 26.69
CA ALA A 24 -43.83 -14.01 27.64
C ALA A 24 -43.69 -12.58 28.21
N ILE A 25 -44.76 -11.81 27.95
CA ILE A 25 -45.41 -10.84 28.83
C ILE A 25 -44.79 -9.43 28.94
N ALA A 26 -45.65 -8.47 28.58
CA ALA A 26 -45.47 -7.04 28.47
C ALA A 26 -45.42 -6.30 29.81
N LEU A 27 -44.88 -5.08 29.80
CA LEU A 27 -45.49 -3.89 30.44
C LEU A 27 -44.92 -2.61 29.81
N SER A 28 -45.84 -1.74 29.37
CA SER A 28 -45.58 -0.46 28.69
C SER A 28 -44.82 0.53 29.56
N SER A 29 -43.91 1.29 28.92
CA SER A 29 -43.56 2.65 29.34
C SER A 29 -43.10 3.45 28.13
N ARG A 30 -43.86 4.50 27.79
CA ARG A 30 -43.58 5.44 26.71
C ARG A 30 -42.39 6.32 27.12
N ILE A 31 -41.26 6.21 26.42
CA ILE A 31 -40.14 7.16 26.49
C ILE A 31 -39.82 7.58 25.05
N GLY A 32 -39.94 8.88 24.77
CA GLY A 32 -39.53 9.45 23.49
C GLY A 32 -38.00 9.39 23.37
N LEU A 33 -37.51 8.67 22.35
CA LEU A 33 -36.09 8.61 22.00
C LEU A 33 -35.71 9.88 21.22
N PRO A 34 -34.68 10.65 21.63
CA PRO A 34 -34.11 11.66 20.74
C PRO A 34 -33.35 10.95 19.58
N PRO A 35 -33.24 11.60 18.40
CA PRO A 35 -32.51 11.02 17.27
C PRO A 35 -31.02 10.90 17.64
N PHE A 36 -30.53 9.67 17.77
CA PHE A 36 -29.11 9.37 17.88
C PHE A 36 -28.44 9.70 16.54
N THR A 37 -27.85 10.88 16.42
CA THR A 37 -26.86 11.17 15.40
C THR A 37 -25.60 10.37 15.72
N SER A 38 -25.46 9.20 15.10
CA SER A 38 -24.22 8.41 15.15
C SER A 38 -23.12 9.20 14.45
N HIS A 39 -22.35 9.97 15.22
CA HIS A 39 -21.00 10.36 14.84
C HIS A 39 -20.15 9.10 14.91
N PHE A 40 -19.88 8.47 13.76
CA PHE A 40 -18.83 7.46 13.69
C PHE A 40 -17.49 8.21 13.76
N PRO A 41 -16.72 8.10 14.86
CA PRO A 41 -15.35 8.59 14.83
C PRO A 41 -14.60 7.79 13.78
N ALA A 42 -14.03 8.47 12.78
CA ALA A 42 -13.06 7.86 11.90
C ALA A 42 -11.88 7.41 12.77
N THR A 43 -11.74 6.11 13.00
CA THR A 43 -10.59 5.59 13.71
C THR A 43 -9.34 5.91 12.90
N PRO A 44 -8.29 6.50 13.51
CA PRO A 44 -7.04 6.68 12.81
C PRO A 44 -6.56 5.29 12.38
N THR A 45 -6.32 5.11 11.09
CA THR A 45 -5.62 3.93 10.60
C THR A 45 -4.21 3.98 11.19
N ILE A 46 -3.91 3.06 12.12
CA ILE A 46 -2.57 2.90 12.66
C ILE A 46 -1.75 2.24 11.55
N ALA A 47 -0.90 3.03 10.90
CA ALA A 47 0.06 2.53 9.93
C ALA A 47 1.03 1.56 10.61
N LEU A 48 1.16 0.33 10.08
CA LEU A 48 2.14 -0.64 10.56
C LEU A 48 3.51 -0.29 9.98
N LEU A 49 4.23 0.64 10.63
CA LEU A 49 5.64 0.90 10.33
C LEU A 49 6.46 -0.25 10.92
N ASP A 50 7.00 -1.11 10.07
CA ASP A 50 7.86 -2.22 10.48
C ASP A 50 9.33 -1.81 10.32
N GLN A 51 10.11 -1.90 11.41
CA GLN A 51 11.53 -1.59 11.44
C GLN A 51 12.31 -2.90 11.59
N HIS A 52 13.13 -3.22 10.59
CA HIS A 52 13.99 -4.40 10.63
C HIS A 52 15.45 -4.02 10.39
N GLN A 53 16.36 -4.66 11.13
CA GLN A 53 17.80 -4.54 10.90
C GLN A 53 18.24 -5.61 9.92
N GLU A 54 18.58 -5.24 8.68
CA GLU A 54 18.95 -6.19 7.63
C GLU A 54 20.41 -6.70 7.80
N ALA A 55 21.27 -5.88 8.42
CA ALA A 55 22.65 -6.17 8.83
C ALA A 55 23.13 -5.15 9.89
N PRO A 56 24.29 -5.35 10.56
CA PRO A 56 24.89 -4.31 11.41
C PRO A 56 25.02 -2.98 10.64
N GLY A 57 24.38 -1.92 11.14
CA GLY A 57 24.37 -0.59 10.49
C GLY A 57 23.37 -0.38 9.34
N GLN A 58 22.56 -1.37 8.96
CA GLN A 58 21.52 -1.22 7.93
C GLN A 58 20.13 -1.28 8.58
N ILE A 59 19.45 -0.13 8.64
CA ILE A 59 18.06 -0.03 9.11
C ILE A 59 17.14 0.02 7.89
N LEU A 60 16.07 -0.77 7.94
CA LEU A 60 15.06 -0.86 6.90
C LEU A 60 13.69 -0.52 7.49
N TYR A 61 13.10 0.57 7.00
CA TYR A 61 11.74 1.01 7.33
C TYR A 61 10.79 0.61 6.21
N LYS A 62 9.59 0.10 6.53
CA LYS A 62 8.60 -0.31 5.54
C LYS A 62 7.17 0.13 5.87
N SER A 63 6.40 0.47 4.84
CA SER A 63 4.93 0.58 4.86
C SER A 63 4.34 -0.31 3.77
N PHE A 64 3.29 -1.05 4.14
CA PHE A 64 2.54 -1.96 3.26
C PHE A 64 1.13 -1.41 3.06
N VAL A 65 0.77 -1.11 1.81
CA VAL A 65 -0.57 -0.62 1.47
C VAL A 65 -1.17 -1.44 0.35
N THR A 66 -2.40 -1.90 0.54
CA THR A 66 -3.17 -2.56 -0.53
C THR A 66 -3.86 -1.50 -1.39
N LEU A 67 -3.53 -1.48 -2.68
CA LEU A 67 -4.15 -0.62 -3.67
C LEU A 67 -5.07 -1.44 -4.58
N LYS A 68 -6.11 -0.79 -5.09
CA LYS A 68 -6.97 -1.33 -6.15
C LYS A 68 -6.71 -0.56 -7.44
N ASP A 69 -6.55 -1.29 -8.53
CA ASP A 69 -6.50 -0.64 -9.84
C ASP A 69 -7.92 -0.41 -10.41
N GLN A 70 -8.00 0.24 -11.56
CA GLN A 70 -9.25 0.54 -12.25
C GLN A 70 -10.06 -0.71 -12.65
N LYS A 71 -9.43 -1.90 -12.69
CA LYS A 71 -10.07 -3.20 -12.96
C LYS A 71 -10.35 -3.98 -11.67
N GLN A 72 -10.30 -3.34 -10.51
CA GLN A 72 -10.50 -3.94 -9.17
C GLN A 72 -9.48 -5.03 -8.81
N ARG A 73 -8.35 -5.12 -9.51
CA ARG A 73 -7.29 -6.04 -9.11
C ARG A 73 -6.56 -5.47 -7.90
N LEU A 74 -6.26 -6.35 -6.95
CA LEU A 74 -5.51 -5.99 -5.75
C LEU A 74 -4.02 -5.97 -6.06
N TRP A 75 -3.35 -4.94 -5.55
CA TRP A 75 -1.92 -4.76 -5.63
C TRP A 75 -1.38 -4.45 -4.25
N GLN A 76 -0.25 -5.05 -3.88
CA GLN A 76 0.50 -4.61 -2.71
C GLN A 76 1.49 -3.53 -3.16
N ALA A 77 1.39 -2.35 -2.57
CA ALA A 77 2.40 -1.31 -2.65
C ALA A 77 3.24 -1.35 -1.37
N ILE A 78 4.55 -1.47 -1.52
CA ILE A 78 5.51 -1.58 -0.43
C ILE A 78 6.48 -0.41 -0.56
N ALA A 79 6.32 0.59 0.30
CA ALA A 79 7.28 1.68 0.43
C ALA A 79 8.35 1.25 1.43
N PHE A 80 9.61 1.38 1.07
CA PHE A 80 10.69 1.08 1.99
C PHE A 80 11.88 2.00 1.82
N ASN A 81 12.56 2.27 2.92
CA ASN A 81 13.78 3.05 2.96
C ASN A 81 14.89 2.23 3.61
N GLN A 82 16.04 2.18 2.95
CA GLN A 82 17.21 1.45 3.41
C GLN A 82 18.41 2.39 3.48
N THR A 83 19.20 2.23 4.53
CA THR A 83 20.47 2.95 4.70
C THR A 83 21.61 2.06 4.23
N LEU A 84 22.35 2.54 3.23
CA LEU A 84 23.48 1.84 2.64
C LEU A 84 24.74 2.01 3.53
N PRO A 85 25.75 1.12 3.40
CA PRO A 85 26.98 1.21 4.19
C PRO A 85 27.75 2.53 4.08
N ASP A 86 27.51 3.32 3.03
CA ASP A 86 28.12 4.63 2.82
C ASP A 86 27.27 5.79 3.39
N GLY A 87 26.21 5.48 4.14
CA GLY A 87 25.31 6.45 4.75
C GLY A 87 24.29 7.05 3.79
N ARG A 88 24.24 6.62 2.52
CA ARG A 88 23.18 7.06 1.60
C ARG A 88 21.88 6.33 1.90
N HIS A 89 20.77 7.05 1.81
CA HIS A 89 19.43 6.49 1.91
C HIS A 89 18.87 6.23 0.52
N ASN A 90 18.06 5.17 0.42
CA ASN A 90 17.40 4.81 -0.81
C ASN A 90 15.94 4.48 -0.51
N PHE A 91 15.03 5.32 -1.01
CA PHE A 91 13.60 5.07 -0.92
C PHE A 91 13.10 4.39 -2.19
N GLN A 92 12.47 3.25 -2.03
CA GLN A 92 11.93 2.44 -3.11
C GLN A 92 10.44 2.16 -2.89
N LEU A 93 9.67 2.22 -3.96
CA LEU A 93 8.28 1.79 -3.99
C LEU A 93 8.17 0.55 -4.86
N ARG A 94 7.73 -0.56 -4.26
CA ARG A 94 7.50 -1.83 -4.96
C ARG A 94 6.02 -2.12 -5.11
N PHE A 95 5.59 -2.41 -6.33
CA PHE A 95 4.28 -2.96 -6.64
C PHE A 95 4.36 -4.47 -6.79
N VAL A 96 3.42 -5.19 -6.20
CA VAL A 96 3.26 -6.64 -6.35
C VAL A 96 1.80 -6.91 -6.69
N GLY A 97 1.53 -7.31 -7.92
CA GLY A 97 0.22 -7.80 -8.34
C GLY A 97 0.08 -9.30 -8.11
N PHE A 98 -1.12 -9.85 -8.29
CA PHE A 98 -1.32 -11.28 -8.16
C PHE A 98 -0.63 -12.06 -9.31
N PRO A 99 0.22 -13.07 -9.02
CA PRO A 99 0.94 -13.83 -10.03
C PRO A 99 0.02 -14.40 -11.12
N GLY A 100 0.47 -14.37 -12.37
CA GLY A 100 -0.28 -14.88 -13.53
C GLY A 100 -1.47 -14.03 -13.99
N THR A 101 -1.88 -12.99 -13.23
CA THR A 101 -2.99 -12.09 -13.65
C THR A 101 -2.51 -10.79 -14.29
N VAL A 102 -1.29 -10.37 -13.97
CA VAL A 102 -0.68 -9.14 -14.47
C VAL A 102 0.78 -9.41 -14.80
N SER A 103 1.25 -8.74 -15.85
CA SER A 103 2.66 -8.67 -16.21
C SER A 103 2.99 -7.20 -16.42
N VAL A 104 3.93 -6.67 -15.65
CA VAL A 104 4.37 -5.27 -15.76
C VAL A 104 5.23 -5.10 -16.99
N ASP A 105 4.98 -4.05 -17.76
CA ASP A 105 5.91 -3.63 -18.83
C ASP A 105 6.95 -2.68 -18.23
N ARG A 106 8.11 -3.25 -17.89
CA ARG A 106 9.21 -2.51 -17.26
C ARG A 106 10.05 -1.69 -18.24
N THR A 107 9.77 -1.78 -19.55
CA THR A 107 10.44 -0.93 -20.55
C THR A 107 9.90 0.49 -20.56
N GLN A 108 8.70 0.69 -20.00
CA GLN A 108 8.04 1.98 -19.90
C GLN A 108 8.09 2.51 -18.46
N PRO A 109 8.26 3.83 -18.27
CA PRO A 109 8.34 4.41 -16.94
C PRO A 109 7.00 4.38 -16.20
N LEU A 110 7.07 4.33 -14.87
CA LEU A 110 5.94 4.70 -14.02
C LEU A 110 5.61 6.17 -14.24
N GLN A 111 4.34 6.47 -14.49
CA GLN A 111 3.86 7.83 -14.68
C GLN A 111 3.12 8.28 -13.42
N ILE A 112 3.45 9.48 -12.96
CA ILE A 112 2.94 10.03 -11.69
C ILE A 112 2.36 11.41 -11.99
N LYS A 113 1.13 11.65 -11.57
CA LYS A 113 0.48 12.95 -11.70
C LYS A 113 -0.08 13.42 -10.38
N THR A 114 0.16 14.68 -10.05
CA THR A 114 -0.50 15.35 -8.92
C THR A 114 -1.86 15.87 -9.34
N ALA A 115 -2.76 16.08 -8.38
CA ALA A 115 -4.04 16.74 -8.65
C ALA A 115 -3.88 18.17 -9.20
N LEU A 116 -2.72 18.80 -8.97
CA LEU A 116 -2.36 20.14 -9.44
C LEU A 116 -1.76 20.15 -10.87
N GLY A 117 -1.71 19.00 -11.55
CA GLY A 117 -1.27 18.90 -12.94
C GLY A 117 0.22 18.67 -13.15
N GLN A 118 1.02 18.64 -12.09
CA GLN A 118 2.44 18.25 -12.20
C GLN A 118 2.53 16.79 -12.65
N SER A 119 3.46 16.50 -13.55
CA SER A 119 3.67 15.17 -14.11
C SER A 119 5.13 14.77 -13.97
N PHE A 120 5.36 13.55 -13.52
CA PHE A 120 6.68 12.96 -13.34
C PHE A 120 6.71 11.57 -13.98
N THR A 121 7.91 11.13 -14.34
CA THR A 121 8.19 9.78 -14.82
C THR A 121 9.35 9.19 -14.04
N VAL A 122 9.22 7.93 -13.62
CA VAL A 122 10.27 7.22 -12.89
C VAL A 122 10.57 5.90 -13.61
N LEU A 123 11.85 5.63 -13.87
CA LEU A 123 12.31 4.40 -14.50
C LEU A 123 12.26 3.23 -13.50
N ASP A 124 12.02 2.03 -14.03
CA ASP A 124 12.03 0.80 -13.25
C ASP A 124 13.43 0.50 -12.69
N THR A 125 13.48 -0.02 -11.46
CA THR A 125 14.67 -0.45 -10.73
C THR A 125 14.53 -1.91 -10.26
N SER A 126 13.72 -2.72 -10.95
CA SER A 126 13.43 -4.09 -10.56
C SER A 126 14.62 -5.04 -10.67
N ASP A 127 15.61 -4.69 -11.49
CA ASP A 127 16.90 -5.37 -11.58
C ASP A 127 17.67 -5.38 -10.25
N GLN A 128 17.38 -4.42 -9.37
CA GLN A 128 17.98 -4.31 -8.03
C GLN A 128 17.33 -5.22 -6.98
N ILE A 129 16.19 -5.88 -7.29
CA ILE A 129 15.43 -6.68 -6.31
C ILE A 129 16.20 -7.95 -5.92
N PHE A 130 16.81 -8.63 -6.89
CA PHE A 130 17.54 -9.88 -6.66
C PHE A 130 18.91 -9.83 -7.32
N LYS A 131 19.97 -10.04 -6.53
CA LYS A 131 21.33 -10.15 -7.05
C LYS A 131 21.44 -11.36 -7.99
N GLY A 132 21.37 -11.11 -9.30
CA GLY A 132 21.55 -12.12 -10.35
C GLY A 132 20.28 -12.90 -10.75
N ALA A 133 19.09 -12.48 -10.34
CA ALA A 133 17.84 -13.08 -10.80
C ALA A 133 16.87 -12.03 -11.35
N THR A 134 16.13 -12.40 -12.39
CA THR A 134 15.12 -11.53 -13.00
C THR A 134 13.91 -11.40 -12.07
N ALA A 135 13.41 -10.18 -11.89
CA ALA A 135 12.21 -9.95 -11.10
C ALA A 135 10.96 -10.59 -11.72
N GLU A 136 10.13 -11.19 -10.87
CA GLU A 136 8.86 -11.85 -11.24
C GLU A 136 7.95 -10.93 -12.06
N PRO A 137 7.28 -11.38 -13.15
CA PRO A 137 6.56 -10.50 -14.07
C PRO A 137 5.50 -9.58 -13.43
N ASN A 138 4.91 -9.99 -12.31
CA ASN A 138 3.90 -9.25 -11.55
C ASN A 138 4.47 -8.26 -10.53
N VAL A 139 5.79 -8.05 -10.51
CA VAL A 139 6.48 -7.16 -9.56
C VAL A 139 7.10 -5.99 -10.31
N ALA A 140 7.07 -4.78 -9.75
CA ALA A 140 7.89 -3.68 -10.25
C ALA A 140 8.39 -2.80 -9.13
N GLN A 141 9.54 -2.16 -9.30
CA GLN A 141 10.16 -1.32 -8.28
C GLN A 141 10.62 0.00 -8.89
N TYR A 142 10.48 1.07 -8.11
CA TYR A 142 10.79 2.42 -8.55
C TYR A 142 11.44 3.21 -7.42
N ASN A 143 12.49 3.98 -7.72
CA ASN A 143 13.07 4.93 -6.77
C ASN A 143 12.27 6.23 -6.76
N LEU A 144 11.62 6.53 -5.63
CA LEU A 144 10.77 7.71 -5.48
C LEU A 144 11.38 8.76 -4.52
N LEU A 145 12.65 8.59 -4.13
CA LEU A 145 13.30 9.41 -3.11
C LEU A 145 13.20 10.91 -3.40
N ASP A 146 13.56 11.33 -4.62
CA ASP A 146 13.57 12.75 -4.98
C ASP A 146 12.16 13.30 -5.23
N LEU A 147 11.29 12.49 -5.82
CA LEU A 147 9.92 12.88 -6.15
C LEU A 147 9.10 13.15 -4.89
N LEU A 148 9.21 12.28 -3.87
CA LEU A 148 8.46 12.43 -2.63
C LEU A 148 8.81 13.69 -1.84
N GLY A 149 10.01 14.26 -2.07
CA GLY A 149 10.41 15.56 -1.51
C GLY A 149 9.81 16.77 -2.22
N GLN A 150 9.26 16.59 -3.43
CA GLN A 150 8.72 17.67 -4.26
C GLN A 150 7.18 17.74 -4.23
N VAL A 151 6.52 16.65 -3.85
CA VAL A 151 5.05 16.55 -3.86
C VAL A 151 4.45 16.82 -2.49
N SER A 152 3.34 17.56 -2.46
CA SER A 152 2.57 17.79 -1.23
C SER A 152 1.76 16.55 -0.87
N SER A 153 1.79 16.14 0.40
CA SER A 153 1.05 14.98 0.90
C SER A 153 -0.40 15.26 1.29
N VAL A 154 -0.88 16.49 1.14
CA VAL A 154 -2.28 16.86 1.40
C VAL A 154 -3.20 16.58 0.21
N ILE A 155 -2.64 16.23 -0.95
CA ILE A 155 -3.39 15.94 -2.18
C ILE A 155 -3.11 14.52 -2.68
N PRO A 156 -4.08 13.85 -3.32
CA PRO A 156 -3.85 12.52 -3.88
C PRO A 156 -2.85 12.53 -5.05
N LEU A 157 -2.14 11.41 -5.22
CA LEU A 157 -1.35 11.12 -6.42
C LEU A 157 -2.07 10.11 -7.31
N ARG A 158 -2.00 10.34 -8.61
CA ARG A 158 -2.42 9.37 -9.63
C ARG A 158 -1.17 8.69 -10.16
N LEU A 159 -1.13 7.36 -10.04
CA LEU A 159 -0.06 6.54 -10.58
C LEU A 159 -0.59 5.75 -11.77
N ARG A 160 0.21 5.62 -12.82
CA ARG A 160 -0.08 4.77 -13.98
C ARG A 160 1.12 3.88 -14.24
N LEU A 161 0.92 2.58 -13.97
CA LEU A 161 1.88 1.51 -14.13
C LEU A 161 1.63 0.80 -15.46
N PRO A 162 2.57 0.85 -16.43
CA PRO A 162 2.45 0.13 -17.69
C PRO A 162 2.42 -1.39 -17.49
N LEU A 163 1.53 -2.08 -18.20
CA LEU A 163 1.45 -3.54 -18.21
C LEU A 163 1.68 -4.04 -19.64
N ALA A 164 2.01 -5.33 -19.78
CA ALA A 164 2.18 -5.98 -21.06
C ALA A 164 0.91 -5.87 -21.94
N ALA A 165 1.11 -6.03 -23.25
CA ALA A 165 0.05 -5.93 -24.27
C ALA A 165 -0.69 -4.56 -24.26
N GLY A 166 0.03 -3.48 -23.95
CA GLY A 166 -0.51 -2.11 -23.97
C GLY A 166 -1.54 -1.82 -22.87
N GLN A 167 -1.65 -2.68 -21.87
CA GLN A 167 -2.51 -2.46 -20.72
C GLN A 167 -1.82 -1.54 -19.70
N GLU A 168 -2.56 -1.16 -18.66
CA GLU A 168 -2.04 -0.40 -17.53
C GLU A 168 -2.82 -0.69 -16.26
N ALA A 169 -2.19 -0.45 -15.12
CA ALA A 169 -2.85 -0.32 -13.83
C ALA A 169 -2.80 1.16 -13.39
N ARG A 170 -3.95 1.70 -13.00
CA ARG A 170 -4.09 3.07 -12.51
C ARG A 170 -4.43 3.04 -11.03
N PHE A 171 -3.68 3.77 -10.23
CA PHE A 171 -3.88 3.86 -8.79
C PHE A 171 -4.16 5.30 -8.37
N LEU A 172 -5.04 5.45 -7.38
CA LEU A 172 -5.20 6.68 -6.63
C LEU A 172 -4.59 6.48 -5.24
N VAL A 173 -3.46 7.15 -4.99
CA VAL A 173 -2.79 7.14 -3.70
C VAL A 173 -3.39 8.26 -2.86
N SER A 174 -3.96 7.91 -1.71
CA SER A 174 -4.59 8.88 -0.82
C SER A 174 -3.55 9.77 -0.13
N PRO A 175 -3.95 10.95 0.39
CA PRO A 175 -3.10 11.79 1.22
C PRO A 175 -2.46 11.02 2.38
N ASN A 176 -3.23 10.19 3.11
CA ASN A 176 -2.72 9.41 4.23
C ASN A 176 -1.61 8.44 3.82
N THR A 177 -1.80 7.71 2.72
CA THR A 177 -0.77 6.81 2.19
C THR A 177 0.49 7.57 1.76
N LEU A 178 0.32 8.76 1.17
CA LEU A 178 1.46 9.58 0.79
C LEU A 178 2.22 10.13 2.00
N GLN A 179 1.52 10.49 3.08
CA GLN A 179 2.13 10.86 4.36
C GLN A 179 2.92 9.70 4.96
N GLU A 180 2.38 8.48 4.93
CA GLU A 180 3.10 7.29 5.38
C GLU A 180 4.39 7.07 4.58
N TRP A 181 4.33 7.16 3.25
CA TRP A 181 5.51 7.00 2.39
C TRP A 181 6.56 8.08 2.63
N GLN A 182 6.14 9.33 2.85
CA GLN A 182 7.04 10.42 3.23
C GLN A 182 7.66 10.20 4.62
N SER A 183 6.90 9.64 5.56
CA SER A 183 7.43 9.25 6.87
C SER A 183 8.53 8.18 6.73
N VAL A 184 8.26 7.10 5.99
CA VAL A 184 9.26 6.05 5.70
C VAL A 184 10.51 6.62 5.04
N ARG A 185 10.35 7.54 4.08
CA ARG A 185 11.47 8.26 3.43
C ARG A 185 12.33 9.04 4.43
N ASN A 186 11.72 9.67 5.43
CA ASN A 186 12.43 10.54 6.37
C ASN A 186 13.07 9.78 7.53
N HIS A 187 12.73 8.49 7.71
CA HIS A 187 13.26 7.65 8.79
C HIS A 187 14.53 6.86 8.43
N GLY A 188 15.12 7.05 7.25
CA GLY A 188 16.38 6.38 6.87
C GLY A 188 17.58 6.84 7.71
#